data_AF-M5E418-F1
#
_entry.id   AF-M5E418-F1
#
_cell.length_a   1.000
_cell.length_b   1.000
_cell.length_c   1.000
_cell.angle_alpha   90.00
_cell.angle_beta   90.00
_cell.angle_gamma   90.00
#
_symmetry.space_group_name_H-M   'P 1'
#
loop_
_entity.id
_entity.type
_entity.pdbx_description
1 polymer ?
#
loop_
_entity_poly.entity_id
_entity_poly.type
_entity_poly.pdbx_seq_one_letter_code
_entity_poly.pdbx_strand_id
1 'polypeptide(L)'
;MRHHLYNPDFKFVKEPAQFDKNSSKKLLQFCLGATLYTPGTKDLKEKLINENKLAGLTSLVLDCEDSISESDLHEAEENIISILEYTANMLDKGKLDKSDLPLLFIRVRNIDHFKQFSKKFSKQHLEIITGFNFPKFDTRNAKEYLNQLENLNNKYNKKLYGMPILESKELAYKEKRIHNLVNLKDIIQPYKKFILNIRVGATDFSSRFFFKKGDKFFDL
;
A
#
# COMPACT_ATOMS: atom_id res chain seq x y z
N MET A 1 9.70 -15.21 8.47
CA MET A 1 9.24 -13.87 8.91
C MET A 1 8.33 -14.09 10.08
N ARG A 2 8.60 -13.46 11.22
CA ARG A 2 7.93 -13.80 12.48
C ARG A 2 6.50 -13.25 12.51
N HIS A 3 5.55 -14.04 12.00
CA HIS A 3 4.11 -13.71 12.02
C HIS A 3 3.22 -14.85 12.50
N HIS A 4 3.77 -16.07 12.56
CA HIS A 4 3.09 -17.23 13.11
C HIS A 4 3.20 -17.23 14.64
N LEU A 5 2.63 -16.21 15.29
CA LEU A 5 2.58 -16.13 16.75
C LEU A 5 1.58 -17.13 17.34
N TYR A 6 0.68 -17.68 16.50
CA TYR A 6 -0.35 -18.65 16.92
C TYR A 6 0.18 -20.07 17.12
N ASN A 7 1.38 -20.41 16.63
CA ASN A 7 1.99 -21.73 16.81
C ASN A 7 3.44 -21.59 17.28
N PRO A 8 3.64 -21.21 18.56
CA PRO A 8 4.97 -20.87 19.10
C PRO A 8 5.93 -22.05 19.10
N ASP A 9 5.41 -23.28 19.10
CA ASP A 9 6.22 -24.51 19.15
C ASP A 9 6.61 -25.03 17.75
N PHE A 10 6.20 -24.34 16.68
CA PHE A 10 6.55 -24.74 15.33
C PHE A 10 8.06 -24.56 15.08
N LYS A 11 8.75 -25.68 14.81
CA LYS A 11 10.18 -25.67 14.50
C LYS A 11 10.40 -25.33 13.03
N PHE A 12 10.86 -24.11 12.75
CA PHE A 12 11.28 -23.74 11.41
C PHE A 12 12.67 -24.30 11.10
N VAL A 13 12.93 -24.63 9.83
CA VAL A 13 14.28 -24.95 9.35
C VAL A 13 15.24 -23.76 9.55
N LYS A 14 14.69 -22.54 9.50
CA LYS A 14 15.38 -21.30 9.85
C LYS A 14 14.44 -20.41 10.63
N GLU A 15 14.91 -19.91 11.77
CA GLU A 15 14.09 -19.06 12.63
C GLU A 15 13.54 -17.83 11.90
N PRO A 16 12.28 -17.44 12.19
CA PRO A 16 11.67 -16.29 11.55
C PRO A 16 12.39 -14.98 11.94
N ALA A 17 12.87 -14.23 10.95
CA ALA A 17 13.40 -12.89 11.18
C ALA A 17 12.30 -11.87 11.52
N GLN A 18 12.61 -10.97 12.45
CA GLN A 18 11.87 -9.73 12.72
C GLN A 18 12.20 -8.69 11.63
N PHE A 19 11.25 -7.80 11.35
CA PHE A 19 11.46 -6.67 10.47
C PHE A 19 10.51 -5.54 10.83
N ASP A 20 10.82 -4.36 10.34
CA ASP A 20 10.03 -3.14 10.41
C ASP A 20 10.14 -2.42 9.06
N LYS A 21 9.49 -1.27 8.89
CA LYS A 21 9.60 -0.47 7.65
C LYS A 21 11.03 -0.04 7.29
N ASN A 22 11.97 -0.02 8.24
CA ASN A 22 13.34 0.45 8.04
C ASN A 22 14.27 -0.67 7.57
N SER A 23 13.79 -1.91 7.63
CA SER A 23 14.48 -3.08 7.13
C SER A 23 14.85 -2.96 5.64
N SER A 24 15.81 -3.78 5.22
CA SER A 24 16.30 -3.73 3.84
C SER A 24 15.16 -3.97 2.83
N LYS A 25 15.18 -3.27 1.70
CA LYS A 25 14.18 -3.46 0.64
C LYS A 25 14.11 -4.92 0.18
N LYS A 26 15.27 -5.59 0.08
CA LYS A 26 15.39 -6.99 -0.33
C LYS A 26 14.66 -7.94 0.62
N LEU A 27 14.58 -7.60 1.90
CA LEU A 27 13.77 -8.33 2.87
C LEU A 27 12.29 -7.94 2.73
N LEU A 28 11.99 -6.64 2.75
CA LEU A 28 10.62 -6.13 2.74
C LEU A 28 9.78 -6.58 1.54
N GLN A 29 10.38 -6.75 0.36
CA GLN A 29 9.67 -7.23 -0.83
C GLN A 29 9.03 -8.62 -0.64
N PHE A 30 9.54 -9.42 0.30
CA PHE A 30 8.99 -10.72 0.67
C PHE A 30 8.09 -10.66 1.92
N CYS A 31 8.14 -9.56 2.67
CA CYS A 31 7.43 -9.37 3.94
C CYS A 31 5.99 -8.87 3.81
N LEU A 32 5.52 -8.57 2.60
CA LEU A 32 4.17 -8.01 2.42
C LEU A 32 3.05 -8.99 2.79
N GLY A 33 3.29 -10.31 2.76
CA GLY A 33 2.31 -11.33 3.10
C GLY A 33 0.95 -11.14 2.42
N ALA A 34 -0.14 -11.50 3.12
CA ALA A 34 -1.50 -11.16 2.72
C ALA A 34 -1.81 -9.71 3.15
N THR A 35 -1.66 -8.76 2.22
CA THR A 35 -1.95 -7.35 2.49
C THR A 35 -3.46 -7.13 2.71
N LEU A 36 -3.81 -6.60 3.89
CA LEU A 36 -5.18 -6.19 4.18
C LEU A 36 -5.45 -4.82 3.57
N TYR A 37 -6.51 -4.70 2.77
CA TYR A 37 -7.03 -3.41 2.31
C TYR A 37 -8.19 -3.00 3.21
N THR A 38 -8.24 -1.75 3.63
CA THR A 38 -9.30 -1.22 4.49
C THR A 38 -9.68 0.19 4.03
N PRO A 39 -10.98 0.54 3.99
CA PRO A 39 -11.41 1.89 3.66
C PRO A 39 -10.70 2.94 4.52
N GLY A 40 -10.28 4.05 3.90
CA GLY A 40 -9.63 5.16 4.59
C GLY A 40 -10.51 5.80 5.67
N THR A 41 -11.83 5.62 5.61
CA THR A 41 -12.80 6.05 6.64
C THR A 41 -12.90 5.13 7.85
N LYS A 42 -12.32 3.92 7.80
CA LYS A 42 -12.42 2.98 8.91
C LYS A 42 -11.47 3.36 10.03
N ASP A 43 -11.99 3.57 11.24
CA ASP A 43 -11.13 3.73 12.41
C ASP A 43 -10.47 2.38 12.79
N LEU A 44 -9.14 2.40 12.83
CA LEU A 44 -8.29 1.26 13.20
C LEU A 44 -7.37 1.55 14.40
N LYS A 45 -7.49 2.71 15.06
CA LYS A 45 -6.58 3.14 16.15
C LYS A 45 -6.39 2.06 17.21
N GLU A 46 -7.49 1.56 17.78
CA GLU A 46 -7.45 0.51 18.81
C GLU A 46 -6.95 -0.83 18.28
N LYS A 47 -7.19 -1.13 16.99
CA LYS A 47 -6.76 -2.39 16.39
C LYS A 47 -5.25 -2.39 16.12
N LEU A 48 -4.69 -1.25 15.72
CA LEU A 48 -3.26 -1.10 15.45
C LEU A 48 -2.39 -1.24 16.70
N ILE A 49 -2.92 -0.89 17.87
CA ILE A 49 -2.17 -0.98 19.13
C ILE A 49 -2.41 -2.28 19.90
N ASN A 50 -3.42 -3.06 19.53
CA ASN A 50 -3.75 -4.29 20.22
C ASN A 50 -3.17 -5.47 19.46
N GLU A 51 -2.06 -6.00 19.96
CA GLU A 51 -1.29 -7.11 19.36
C GLU A 51 -2.16 -8.32 19.00
N ASN A 52 -3.24 -8.58 19.74
CA ASN A 52 -4.15 -9.71 19.49
C ASN A 52 -5.14 -9.45 18.34
N LYS A 53 -5.50 -8.19 18.05
CA LYS A 53 -6.54 -7.88 17.05
C LYS A 53 -6.02 -7.96 15.62
N LEU A 54 -4.71 -7.80 15.41
CA LEU A 54 -4.06 -7.87 14.10
C LEU A 54 -2.92 -8.91 14.08
N ALA A 55 -2.98 -9.90 14.97
CA ALA A 55 -1.97 -10.95 15.07
C ALA A 55 -1.72 -11.60 13.70
N GLY A 56 -0.46 -11.58 13.25
CA GLY A 56 -0.03 -12.11 11.96
C GLY A 56 -0.25 -11.20 10.75
N LEU A 57 -0.85 -10.01 10.93
CA LEU A 57 -0.95 -9.01 9.87
C LEU A 57 0.42 -8.40 9.60
N THR A 58 0.85 -8.45 8.34
CA THR A 58 2.20 -8.05 7.93
C THR A 58 2.21 -6.71 7.21
N SER A 59 1.13 -6.42 6.48
CA SER A 59 0.95 -5.16 5.76
C SER A 59 -0.53 -4.77 5.68
N LEU A 60 -0.75 -3.46 5.75
CA LEU A 60 -2.07 -2.83 5.76
C LEU A 60 -2.09 -1.71 4.72
N VAL A 61 -3.16 -1.60 3.95
CA VAL A 61 -3.42 -0.50 3.02
C VAL A 61 -4.67 0.25 3.51
N LEU A 62 -4.51 1.54 3.80
CA LEU A 62 -5.63 2.47 3.96
C LEU A 62 -6.01 2.99 2.57
N ASP A 63 -7.21 2.67 2.11
CA ASP A 63 -7.63 2.83 0.72
C ASP A 63 -8.57 4.04 0.55
N CYS A 64 -8.12 5.03 -0.22
CA CYS A 64 -8.88 6.22 -0.59
C CYS A 64 -9.42 6.19 -2.02
N GLU A 65 -9.39 5.03 -2.68
CA GLU A 65 -9.89 4.85 -4.04
C GLU A 65 -11.19 4.03 -4.03
N ASP A 66 -11.15 2.76 -4.44
CA ASP A 66 -12.36 1.99 -4.78
C ASP A 66 -13.22 1.62 -3.56
N SER A 67 -12.67 1.75 -2.36
CA SER A 67 -13.33 1.34 -1.12
C SER A 67 -14.12 2.46 -0.43
N ILE A 68 -14.08 3.68 -0.96
CA ILE A 68 -14.81 4.85 -0.45
C ILE A 68 -15.48 5.61 -1.61
N SER A 69 -16.51 6.38 -1.30
CA SER A 69 -17.12 7.26 -2.30
C SER A 69 -16.33 8.58 -2.44
N GLU A 70 -16.69 9.40 -3.42
CA GLU A 70 -16.06 10.70 -3.62
C GLU A 70 -16.31 11.67 -2.47
N SER A 71 -17.53 11.68 -1.93
CA SER A 71 -17.91 12.54 -0.81
C SER A 71 -17.14 12.21 0.47
N ASP A 72 -16.69 10.96 0.62
CA ASP A 72 -16.03 10.48 1.82
C ASP A 72 -14.51 10.72 1.79
N LEU A 73 -13.97 11.28 0.69
CA LEU A 73 -12.53 11.45 0.55
C LEU A 73 -11.95 12.35 1.64
N HIS A 74 -12.63 13.44 1.98
CA HIS A 74 -12.19 14.34 3.04
C HIS A 74 -12.14 13.64 4.40
N GLU A 75 -13.21 12.92 4.75
CA GLU A 75 -13.30 12.12 5.97
C GLU A 75 -12.20 11.06 6.02
N ALA A 76 -11.93 10.38 4.91
CA ALA A 76 -10.87 9.40 4.81
C ALA A 76 -9.48 10.01 5.05
N GLU A 77 -9.19 11.18 4.46
CA GLU A 77 -7.94 11.89 4.68
C GLU A 77 -7.77 12.28 6.16
N GLU A 78 -8.81 12.84 6.80
CA GLU A 78 -8.79 13.23 8.21
C GLU A 78 -8.61 12.02 9.13
N ASN A 79 -9.33 10.93 8.87
CA ASN A 79 -9.21 9.70 9.65
C ASN A 79 -7.81 9.09 9.53
N ILE A 80 -7.23 9.04 8.33
CA ILE A 80 -5.86 8.55 8.13
C ILE A 80 -4.85 9.40 8.92
N ILE A 81 -4.95 10.73 8.87
CA ILE A 81 -4.08 11.60 9.66
C ILE A 81 -4.26 11.32 11.16
N SER A 82 -5.50 11.21 11.63
CA SER A 82 -5.80 10.91 13.03
C SER A 82 -5.25 9.55 13.48
N ILE A 83 -5.28 8.52 12.62
CA ILE A 83 -4.66 7.21 12.88
C ILE A 83 -3.13 7.35 13.01
N LEU A 84 -2.50 8.12 12.13
CA LEU A 84 -1.05 8.34 12.15
C LEU A 84 -0.60 9.10 13.40
N GLU A 85 -1.33 10.15 13.78
CA GLU A 85 -1.07 10.93 14.99
C GLU A 85 -1.23 10.08 16.26
N TYR A 86 -2.31 9.29 16.33
CA TYR A 86 -2.55 8.38 17.44
C TYR A 86 -1.44 7.34 17.56
N THR A 87 -1.06 6.72 16.44
CA THR A 87 0.00 5.70 16.39
C THR A 87 1.34 6.30 16.82
N ALA A 88 1.67 7.51 16.35
CA ALA A 88 2.88 8.20 16.73
C ALA A 88 2.94 8.48 18.23
N ASN A 89 1.84 8.94 18.81
CA ASN A 89 1.72 9.18 20.25
C ASN A 89 1.95 7.89 21.07
N MET A 90 1.47 6.74 20.59
CA MET A 90 1.66 5.46 21.27
C MET A 90 3.11 4.97 21.19
N LEU A 91 3.77 5.16 20.05
CA LEU A 91 5.21 4.91 19.90
C LEU A 91 6.03 5.80 20.87
N ASP A 92 5.73 7.10 20.92
CA ASP A 92 6.45 8.06 21.77
C ASP A 92 6.29 7.76 23.26
N LYS A 93 5.12 7.23 23.67
CA LYS A 93 4.85 6.77 25.04
C LYS A 93 5.41 5.39 25.36
N GLY A 94 6.04 4.71 24.41
CA GLY A 94 6.54 3.34 24.58
C GLY A 94 5.44 2.29 24.79
N LYS A 95 4.20 2.58 24.37
CA LYS A 95 3.06 1.65 24.47
C LYS A 95 2.91 0.75 23.24
N LEU A 96 3.78 0.92 22.24
CA LEU A 96 3.81 0.18 20.99
C LEU A 96 5.26 0.14 20.50
N ASP A 97 5.74 -1.01 20.04
CA ASP A 97 7.02 -1.09 19.33
C ASP A 97 6.83 -0.91 17.83
N LYS A 98 7.83 -0.36 17.15
CA LYS A 98 7.82 -0.23 15.68
C LYS A 98 7.77 -1.58 14.97
N SER A 99 8.29 -2.65 15.59
CA SER A 99 8.23 -4.00 15.03
C SER A 99 6.86 -4.64 15.09
N ASP A 100 5.97 -4.11 15.93
CA ASP A 100 4.60 -4.62 16.08
C ASP A 100 3.66 -3.97 15.06
N LEU A 101 4.11 -2.88 14.42
CA LEU A 101 3.36 -2.24 13.36
C LEU A 101 3.44 -3.04 12.06
N PRO A 102 2.28 -3.27 11.39
CA PRO A 102 2.31 -3.77 10.03
C PRO A 102 2.95 -2.72 9.12
N LEU A 103 3.47 -3.16 7.98
CA LEU A 103 3.90 -2.26 6.92
C LEU A 103 2.67 -1.48 6.41
N LEU A 104 2.56 -0.22 6.81
CA LEU A 104 1.42 0.63 6.49
C LEU A 104 1.60 1.32 5.14
N PHE A 105 0.63 1.16 4.25
CA PHE A 105 0.56 1.81 2.95
C PHE A 105 -0.73 2.62 2.82
N ILE A 106 -0.69 3.64 1.98
CA ILE A 106 -1.89 4.40 1.60
C ILE A 106 -2.12 4.23 0.10
N ARG A 107 -3.30 3.75 -0.29
CA ARG A 107 -3.72 3.77 -1.70
C ARG A 107 -4.36 5.11 -1.98
N VAL A 108 -3.65 5.94 -2.74
CA VAL A 108 -4.14 7.22 -3.21
C VAL A 108 -5.17 6.99 -4.31
N ARG A 109 -6.01 8.00 -4.57
CA ARG A 109 -7.08 7.90 -5.58
C ARG A 109 -6.57 8.16 -6.99
N ASN A 110 -5.68 9.14 -7.12
CA ASN A 110 -5.03 9.53 -8.36
C ASN A 110 -3.78 10.38 -8.03
N ILE A 111 -3.09 10.86 -9.08
CA ILE A 111 -1.88 11.67 -8.93
C ILE A 111 -2.12 13.01 -8.22
N ASP A 112 -3.25 13.67 -8.49
CA ASP A 112 -3.55 14.97 -7.89
C ASP A 112 -3.88 14.82 -6.41
N HIS A 113 -4.67 13.80 -6.06
CA HIS A 113 -4.89 13.42 -4.67
C HIS A 113 -3.55 13.11 -3.98
N PHE A 114 -2.65 12.34 -4.59
CA PHE A 114 -1.33 12.09 -3.98
C PHE A 114 -0.54 13.38 -3.72
N LYS A 115 -0.48 14.29 -4.71
CA LYS A 115 0.22 15.58 -4.58
C LYS A 115 -0.38 16.44 -3.47
N GLN A 116 -1.70 16.49 -3.34
CA GLN A 116 -2.36 17.31 -2.32
C GLN A 116 -2.27 16.67 -0.93
N PHE A 117 -2.60 15.39 -0.81
CA PHE A 117 -2.63 14.71 0.48
C PHE A 117 -1.24 14.59 1.09
N SER A 118 -0.21 14.36 0.26
CA SER A 118 1.17 14.32 0.75
C SER A 118 1.67 15.63 1.38
N LYS A 119 1.02 16.78 1.11
CA LYS A 119 1.32 18.05 1.78
C LYS A 119 0.86 18.08 3.23
N LYS A 120 -0.15 17.26 3.59
CA LYS A 120 -0.66 17.15 4.96
C LYS A 120 0.24 16.30 5.87
N PHE A 121 1.21 15.57 5.32
CA PHE A 121 2.09 14.73 6.12
C PHE A 121 3.24 15.50 6.78
N SER A 122 3.42 15.26 8.07
CA SER A 122 4.59 15.66 8.84
C SER A 122 5.69 14.60 8.73
N LYS A 123 6.90 14.93 9.20
CA LYS A 123 8.00 13.94 9.30
C LYS A 123 7.58 12.73 10.16
N GLN A 124 6.84 12.97 11.25
CA GLN A 124 6.37 11.94 12.17
C GLN A 124 5.37 11.00 11.51
N HIS A 125 4.46 11.51 10.68
CA HIS A 125 3.54 10.67 9.88
C HIS A 125 4.32 9.72 8.95
N LEU A 126 5.37 10.22 8.30
CA LEU A 126 6.21 9.44 7.39
C LEU A 126 7.15 8.45 8.10
N GLU A 127 7.34 8.58 9.43
CA GLU A 127 7.99 7.53 10.22
C GLU A 127 7.11 6.29 10.39
N ILE A 128 5.79 6.39 10.18
CA ILE A 128 4.86 5.27 10.29
C ILE A 128 4.53 4.71 8.91
N ILE A 129 4.29 5.60 7.92
CA ILE A 129 3.97 5.20 6.56
C ILE A 129 5.16 4.47 5.92
N THR A 130 4.95 3.25 5.45
CA THR A 130 5.93 2.48 4.66
C THR A 130 5.94 2.93 3.20
N GLY A 131 4.79 3.26 2.64
CA GLY A 131 4.71 3.67 1.24
C GLY A 131 3.30 3.97 0.73
N PHE A 132 3.17 4.03 -0.59
CA PHE A 132 1.93 4.36 -1.28
C PHE A 132 1.63 3.36 -2.39
N ASN A 133 0.36 3.06 -2.60
CA ASN A 133 -0.09 2.32 -3.78
C ASN A 133 -0.57 3.30 -4.83
N PHE A 134 -0.14 3.11 -6.08
CA PHE A 134 -0.54 3.97 -7.19
C PHE A 134 -1.54 3.21 -8.06
N PRO A 135 -2.84 3.56 -8.02
CA PRO A 135 -3.83 2.87 -8.84
C PRO A 135 -3.72 3.28 -10.30
N LYS A 136 -4.27 2.43 -11.17
CA LYS A 136 -4.35 2.65 -12.63
C LYS A 136 -3.01 3.12 -13.21
N PHE A 137 -1.91 2.55 -12.73
CA PHE A 137 -0.56 2.99 -13.05
C PHE A 137 -0.18 2.55 -14.47
N ASP A 138 0.21 3.50 -15.32
CA ASP A 138 0.63 3.27 -16.70
C ASP A 138 1.60 4.34 -17.22
N THR A 139 2.02 4.24 -18.48
CA THR A 139 3.02 5.12 -19.08
C THR A 139 2.66 6.61 -19.05
N ARG A 140 1.37 6.95 -18.93
CA ARG A 140 0.89 8.35 -18.94
C ARG A 140 1.09 9.02 -17.59
N ASN A 141 0.93 8.29 -16.48
CA ASN A 141 0.99 8.83 -15.13
C ASN A 141 2.21 8.36 -14.32
N ALA A 142 2.94 7.35 -14.79
CA ALA A 142 4.03 6.72 -14.04
C ALA A 142 5.08 7.72 -13.58
N LYS A 143 5.56 8.57 -14.49
CA LYS A 143 6.62 9.54 -14.19
C LYS A 143 6.20 10.53 -13.11
N GLU A 144 4.95 10.97 -13.12
CA GLU A 144 4.44 11.91 -12.12
C GLU A 144 4.35 11.29 -10.72
N TYR A 145 3.82 10.07 -10.61
CA TYR A 145 3.80 9.35 -9.32
C TYR A 145 5.20 9.14 -8.76
N LEU A 146 6.13 8.71 -9.62
CA LEU A 146 7.51 8.40 -9.22
C LEU A 146 8.27 9.66 -8.81
N ASN A 147 8.11 10.76 -9.55
CA ASN A 147 8.67 12.06 -9.18
C ASN A 147 8.12 12.57 -7.85
N GLN A 148 6.81 12.46 -7.64
CA GLN A 148 6.20 12.89 -6.39
C GLN A 148 6.71 12.08 -5.19
N LEU A 149 6.87 10.76 -5.35
CA LEU A 149 7.45 9.90 -4.33
C LEU A 149 8.91 10.23 -4.03
N GLU A 150 9.72 10.46 -5.07
CA GLU A 150 11.12 10.86 -4.90
C GLU A 150 11.24 12.22 -4.21
N ASN A 151 10.43 13.20 -4.61
CA ASN A 151 10.36 14.52 -3.97
C ASN A 151 10.01 14.40 -2.49
N LEU A 152 9.04 13.55 -2.14
CA LEU A 152 8.64 13.33 -0.75
C LEU A 152 9.78 12.68 0.06
N ASN A 153 10.45 11.68 -0.51
CA ASN A 153 11.61 11.04 0.11
C ASN A 153 12.76 12.03 0.35
N ASN A 154 13.10 12.85 -0.65
CA ASN A 154 14.18 13.82 -0.56
C ASN A 154 13.84 14.93 0.44
N LYS A 155 12.61 15.48 0.38
CA LYS A 155 12.15 16.56 1.26
C LYS A 155 12.24 16.19 2.74
N TYR A 156 11.86 14.97 3.11
CA TYR A 156 11.80 14.54 4.51
C TYR A 156 12.97 13.64 4.93
N ASN A 157 13.91 13.36 4.02
CA ASN A 157 14.96 12.35 4.17
C ASN A 157 14.41 11.02 4.69
N LYS A 158 13.44 10.48 3.95
CA LYS A 158 12.71 9.24 4.28
C LYS A 158 12.90 8.18 3.21
N LYS A 159 12.59 6.94 3.61
CA LYS A 159 12.59 5.77 2.74
C LYS A 159 11.17 5.23 2.59
N LEU A 160 10.38 5.94 1.79
CA LEU A 160 9.03 5.57 1.40
C LEU A 160 9.10 4.80 0.09
N TYR A 161 8.24 3.80 -0.03
CA TYR A 161 8.17 2.99 -1.23
C TYR A 161 6.89 3.22 -2.02
N GLY A 162 6.95 2.98 -3.33
CA GLY A 162 5.80 2.90 -4.22
C GLY A 162 5.44 1.44 -4.50
N MET A 163 4.15 1.17 -4.58
CA MET A 163 3.61 -0.08 -5.10
C MET A 163 2.63 0.22 -6.24
N PRO A 164 3.13 0.34 -7.48
CA PRO A 164 2.31 0.53 -8.66
C PRO A 164 1.30 -0.61 -8.82
N ILE A 165 0.05 -0.29 -9.12
CA ILE A 165 -0.98 -1.27 -9.46
C ILE A 165 -1.27 -1.17 -10.96
N LEU A 166 -0.91 -2.23 -11.68
CA LEU A 166 -1.16 -2.39 -13.10
C LEU A 166 -2.60 -2.89 -13.28
N GLU A 167 -3.50 -2.02 -13.70
CA GLU A 167 -4.94 -2.31 -13.86
C GLU A 167 -5.63 -1.44 -14.93
N SER A 168 -4.84 -0.64 -15.66
CA SER A 168 -5.36 0.25 -16.70
C SER A 168 -5.77 -0.52 -17.96
N LYS A 169 -6.66 0.07 -18.77
CA LYS A 169 -7.16 -0.52 -20.02
C LYS A 169 -6.02 -0.78 -21.00
N GLU A 170 -5.06 0.14 -21.06
CA GLU A 170 -3.91 0.07 -21.96
C GLU A 170 -2.99 -1.13 -21.67
N LEU A 171 -2.94 -1.60 -20.43
CA LEU A 171 -2.20 -2.80 -20.06
C LEU A 171 -3.01 -4.09 -20.28
N ALA A 172 -4.33 -3.96 -20.39
CA ALA A 172 -5.23 -5.08 -20.67
C ALA A 172 -5.10 -5.49 -22.15
N TYR A 173 -5.19 -4.59 -23.12
CA TYR A 173 -5.21 -4.98 -24.54
C TYR A 173 -3.94 -5.71 -25.01
N LYS A 174 -4.12 -6.92 -25.57
CA LYS A 174 -3.02 -7.86 -25.90
C LYS A 174 -2.07 -7.28 -26.96
N GLU A 175 -2.61 -6.51 -27.89
CA GLU A 175 -1.91 -5.92 -29.04
C GLU A 175 -0.84 -4.91 -28.59
N LYS A 176 -1.11 -4.14 -27.54
CA LYS A 176 -0.21 -3.08 -27.04
C LYS A 176 0.48 -3.43 -25.73
N ARG A 177 0.06 -4.50 -25.04
CA ARG A 177 0.56 -4.87 -23.71
C ARG A 177 2.07 -4.97 -23.62
N ILE A 178 2.73 -5.70 -24.52
CA ILE A 178 4.19 -5.90 -24.46
C ILE A 178 4.91 -4.55 -24.60
N HIS A 179 4.52 -3.75 -25.59
CA HIS A 179 5.10 -2.42 -25.79
C HIS A 179 4.89 -1.52 -24.57
N ASN A 180 3.68 -1.47 -24.02
CA ASN A 180 3.36 -0.67 -22.85
C ASN A 180 4.14 -1.12 -21.61
N LEU A 181 4.31 -2.43 -21.39
CA LEU A 181 5.09 -2.96 -20.27
C LEU A 181 6.59 -2.69 -20.40
N VAL A 182 7.15 -2.74 -21.60
CA VAL A 182 8.55 -2.37 -21.86
C VAL A 182 8.77 -0.90 -21.56
N ASN A 183 7.92 -0.02 -22.11
CA ASN A 183 8.00 1.42 -21.83
C ASN A 183 7.85 1.72 -20.33
N LEU A 184 6.92 1.03 -19.66
CA LEU A 184 6.71 1.21 -18.22
C LEU A 184 7.93 0.75 -17.40
N LYS A 185 8.57 -0.36 -17.79
CA LYS A 185 9.82 -0.83 -17.18
C LYS A 185 10.91 0.23 -17.30
N ASP A 186 11.06 0.84 -18.48
CA ASP A 186 12.08 1.86 -18.73
C ASP A 186 11.82 3.13 -17.88
N ILE A 187 10.56 3.52 -17.69
CA ILE A 187 10.17 4.61 -16.79
C ILE A 187 10.46 4.27 -15.33
N ILE A 188 10.21 3.02 -14.90
CA ILE A 188 10.41 2.58 -13.50
C ILE A 188 11.89 2.40 -13.16
N GLN A 189 12.72 2.00 -14.12
CA GLN A 189 14.10 1.57 -13.88
C GLN A 189 14.94 2.57 -13.07
N PRO A 190 14.90 3.90 -13.32
CA PRO A 190 15.61 4.89 -12.51
C PRO A 190 15.12 4.97 -11.06
N TYR A 191 13.85 4.67 -10.83
CA TYR A 191 13.19 4.71 -9.53
C TYR A 191 13.14 3.35 -8.83
N LYS A 192 13.83 2.34 -9.36
CA LYS A 192 13.79 0.96 -8.85
C LYS A 192 14.06 0.88 -7.35
N LYS A 193 14.92 1.74 -6.79
CA LYS A 193 15.18 1.80 -5.34
C LYS A 193 13.94 2.12 -4.49
N PHE A 194 12.96 2.82 -5.06
CA PHE A 194 11.72 3.22 -4.40
C PHE A 194 10.56 2.26 -4.68
N ILE A 195 10.64 1.35 -5.65
CA ILE A 195 9.55 0.40 -5.92
C ILE A 195 9.70 -0.86 -5.07
N LEU A 196 8.79 -1.08 -4.12
CA LEU A 196 8.83 -2.26 -3.26
C LEU A 196 8.27 -3.50 -3.94
N ASN A 197 7.13 -3.35 -4.64
CA ASN A 197 6.44 -4.41 -5.35
C ASN A 197 5.60 -3.80 -6.49
N ILE A 198 5.34 -4.55 -7.56
CA ILE A 198 4.39 -4.18 -8.61
C ILE A 198 3.21 -5.14 -8.52
N ARG A 199 2.01 -4.59 -8.41
CA ARG A 199 0.76 -5.32 -8.25
C ARG A 199 0.00 -5.39 -9.56
N VAL A 200 -0.83 -6.42 -9.72
CA VAL A 200 -1.67 -6.63 -10.91
C VAL A 200 -3.13 -6.69 -10.43
N GLY A 201 -3.95 -5.74 -10.86
CA GLY A 201 -5.36 -5.65 -10.48
C GLY A 201 -6.23 -6.66 -11.23
N ALA A 202 -6.28 -7.90 -10.76
CA ALA A 202 -6.95 -8.99 -11.46
C ALA A 202 -8.46 -8.73 -11.72
N THR A 203 -9.16 -8.05 -10.81
CA THR A 203 -10.59 -7.71 -10.95
C THR A 203 -10.85 -6.71 -12.07
N ASP A 204 -10.00 -5.70 -12.21
CA ASP A 204 -10.07 -4.74 -13.32
C ASP A 204 -9.71 -5.38 -14.67
N PHE A 205 -8.80 -6.37 -14.67
CA PHE A 205 -8.57 -7.17 -15.87
C PHE A 205 -9.78 -8.07 -16.18
N SER A 206 -10.32 -8.80 -15.20
CA SER A 206 -11.38 -9.79 -15.41
C SER A 206 -12.72 -9.17 -15.81
N SER A 207 -13.09 -8.03 -15.21
CA SER A 207 -14.27 -7.25 -15.62
C SER A 207 -14.19 -6.77 -17.09
N ARG A 208 -12.97 -6.64 -17.63
CA ARG A 208 -12.72 -6.19 -19.01
C ARG A 208 -12.51 -7.32 -20.00
N PHE A 209 -12.13 -8.51 -19.52
CA PHE A 209 -11.84 -9.70 -20.33
C PHE A 209 -13.00 -10.71 -20.40
N PHE A 210 -14.25 -10.30 -20.12
CA PHE A 210 -15.46 -11.15 -20.16
C PHE A 210 -15.76 -12.00 -18.91
N PHE A 211 -15.70 -11.43 -17.70
CA PHE A 211 -16.52 -11.93 -16.59
C PHE A 211 -17.43 -10.81 -16.07
N LYS A 212 -18.64 -10.70 -16.63
CA LYS A 212 -19.76 -10.16 -15.86
C LYS A 212 -19.88 -11.05 -14.63
N LYS A 213 -19.73 -10.48 -13.43
CA LYS A 213 -20.28 -11.14 -12.24
C LYS A 213 -21.75 -11.41 -12.56
N GLY A 214 -22.18 -12.66 -12.44
CA GLY A 214 -23.49 -13.09 -12.87
C GLY A 214 -24.59 -12.23 -12.29
N ASP A 215 -25.17 -11.38 -13.12
CA ASP A 215 -26.55 -10.96 -12.95
C ASP A 215 -27.39 -12.16 -13.41
N LYS A 216 -27.96 -12.86 -12.42
CA LYS A 216 -29.05 -13.84 -12.51
C LYS A 216 -29.17 -14.59 -13.86
N PHE A 217 -28.41 -15.66 -14.01
CA PHE A 217 -28.87 -16.80 -14.81
C PHE A 217 -29.53 -17.80 -13.86
N PHE A 218 -30.79 -17.56 -13.53
CA PHE A 218 -31.82 -18.52 -13.11
C PHE A 218 -33.04 -17.69 -12.70
N ASP A 219 -33.99 -17.58 -13.62
CA ASP A 219 -35.39 -17.96 -13.41
C ASP A 219 -36.06 -18.01 -14.80
N LEU A 220 -36.86 -19.05 -15.00
CA LEU A 220 -37.51 -19.51 -16.23
C LEU A 220 -38.27 -18.41 -17.00
#